data_AF-A0A671MME0-F1
#
_entry.id   AF-A0A671MME0-F1
#
_cell.length_a   1.000
_cell.length_b   1.000
_cell.length_c   1.000
_cell.angle_alpha   90.00
_cell.angle_beta   90.00
_cell.angle_gamma   90.00
#
_symmetry.space_group_name_H-M   'P 1'
#
loop_
_entity.id
_entity.type
_entity.pdbx_description
1 polymer ?
#
loop_
_entity_poly.entity_id
_entity_poly.type
_entity_poly.pdbx_seq_one_letter_code
_entity_poly.pdbx_strand_id
1 'polypeptide(L)'
;MTPHLESFFWTSFPHAGSILIISTNLLVVIALVLLIRKRGCQSWCFVLNLSIADILVGVAITGIATDALEGTTASMEKGICLLRMTFIMAPSAASILTMFLISLDRYVAIKLPLRYSQLMNGKMIAGALVPVWLISMTMGFSPSILKPLQKEDYHKVCTFFSVIEPKSIIVVFCLFFFPLLSVFIYFYMDILKIACGHQKRIRAQQAGSRFLTSSRYWGHVKALRTVAVLIGCFTLSWCPFFVVSIVQALCPTCELYDFLENHLWLLGLSNSLINPLVYACWQREVRSQICEIFVHIKVRLFFSSLRPFNKMSVDRAIFSVKWFCAIFIVNSTI
;
A
#
# COMPACT_ATOMS: atom_id res chain seq x y z
N MET A 1 27.16 7.30 -18.43
CA MET A 1 25.80 7.57 -18.95
C MET A 1 25.79 9.03 -19.39
N THR A 2 25.20 9.40 -20.53
CA THR A 2 25.19 10.82 -20.94
C THR A 2 24.19 11.60 -20.05
N PRO A 3 24.48 12.86 -19.69
CA PRO A 3 23.64 13.65 -18.77
C PRO A 3 22.19 13.83 -19.25
N HIS A 4 21.97 13.79 -20.57
CA HIS A 4 20.62 13.80 -21.15
C HIS A 4 19.84 12.50 -20.90
N LEU A 5 20.51 11.34 -20.85
CA LEU A 5 19.88 10.06 -20.60
C LEU A 5 19.49 9.90 -19.12
N GLU A 6 20.31 10.42 -18.20
CA GLU A 6 19.97 10.46 -16.77
C GLU A 6 18.79 11.41 -16.50
N SER A 7 18.80 12.62 -17.05
CA SER A 7 17.68 13.57 -16.95
C SER A 7 16.36 12.99 -17.48
N PHE A 8 16.39 12.34 -18.64
CA PHE A 8 15.21 11.66 -19.20
C PHE A 8 14.72 10.50 -18.33
N PHE A 9 15.64 9.72 -17.75
CA PHE A 9 15.29 8.58 -16.91
C PHE A 9 14.63 9.03 -15.60
N TRP A 10 15.19 10.05 -14.95
CA TRP A 10 14.68 10.61 -13.70
C TRP A 10 13.36 11.38 -13.86
N THR A 11 13.06 11.89 -15.05
CA THR A 11 11.78 12.55 -15.34
C THR A 11 10.68 11.57 -15.78
N SER A 12 11.02 10.55 -16.56
CA SER A 12 10.03 9.61 -17.11
C SER A 12 9.58 8.52 -16.12
N PHE A 13 10.48 8.11 -15.21
CA PHE A 13 10.19 7.02 -14.27
C PHE A 13 9.07 7.37 -13.25
N PRO A 14 9.04 8.56 -12.62
CA PRO A 14 7.96 8.93 -11.70
C PRO A 14 6.58 8.97 -12.36
N HIS A 15 6.50 9.41 -13.63
CA HIS A 15 5.27 9.38 -14.43
C HIS A 15 4.75 7.97 -14.68
N ALA A 16 5.62 7.09 -15.17
CA ALA A 16 5.23 5.70 -15.38
C ALA A 16 4.80 5.04 -14.06
N GLY A 17 5.51 5.35 -12.97
CA GLY A 17 5.17 4.92 -11.62
C GLY A 17 3.79 5.39 -11.18
N SER A 18 3.45 6.67 -11.36
CA SER A 18 2.16 7.22 -10.94
C SER A 18 0.99 6.61 -11.72
N ILE A 19 1.12 6.44 -13.04
CA ILE A 19 0.12 5.77 -13.89
C ILE A 19 -0.10 4.33 -13.41
N LEU A 20 0.97 3.62 -13.07
CA LEU A 20 0.87 2.26 -12.56
C LEU A 20 0.20 2.22 -11.18
N ILE A 21 0.53 3.15 -10.27
CA ILE A 21 -0.11 3.26 -8.95
C ILE A 21 -1.63 3.44 -9.12
N ILE A 22 -2.03 4.41 -9.95
CA ILE A 22 -3.44 4.75 -10.15
C ILE A 22 -4.19 3.56 -10.79
N SER A 23 -3.66 2.99 -11.87
CA SER A 23 -4.34 1.91 -12.60
C SER A 23 -4.48 0.63 -11.79
N THR A 24 -3.44 0.21 -11.07
CA THR A 24 -3.47 -1.01 -10.25
C THR A 24 -4.39 -0.88 -9.04
N ASN A 25 -4.34 0.25 -8.32
CA ASN A 25 -5.23 0.49 -7.21
C ASN A 25 -6.68 0.70 -7.65
N LEU A 26 -6.93 1.32 -8.81
CA LEU A 26 -8.27 1.44 -9.37
C LEU A 26 -8.89 0.07 -9.68
N LEU A 27 -8.10 -0.84 -10.26
CA LEU A 27 -8.54 -2.23 -10.49
C LEU A 27 -8.91 -2.92 -9.17
N VAL A 28 -8.10 -2.74 -8.12
CA VAL A 28 -8.38 -3.29 -6.79
C VAL A 28 -9.64 -2.69 -6.18
N VAL A 29 -9.86 -1.38 -6.28
CA VAL A 29 -11.09 -0.70 -5.86
C VAL A 29 -12.31 -1.33 -6.52
N ILE A 30 -12.28 -1.51 -7.85
CA ILE A 30 -13.39 -2.13 -8.59
C ILE A 30 -13.65 -3.55 -8.07
N ALA A 31 -12.60 -4.37 -7.92
CA ALA A 31 -12.71 -5.73 -7.42
C ALA A 31 -13.29 -5.79 -5.99
N LEU A 32 -12.85 -4.90 -5.10
CA LEU A 32 -13.31 -4.84 -3.72
C LEU A 32 -14.76 -4.35 -3.61
N VAL A 33 -15.16 -3.34 -4.39
CA VAL A 33 -16.56 -2.87 -4.40
C VAL A 33 -17.51 -3.98 -4.84
N LEU A 34 -17.15 -4.74 -5.88
CA LEU A 34 -17.93 -5.90 -6.32
C LEU A 34 -17.95 -7.00 -5.25
N LEU A 35 -16.82 -7.27 -4.60
CA LEU A 35 -16.73 -8.27 -3.52
C LEU A 35 -17.58 -7.89 -2.30
N ILE A 36 -17.53 -6.62 -1.88
CA ILE A 36 -18.29 -6.10 -0.75
C ILE A 36 -19.79 -6.18 -1.05
N ARG A 37 -20.23 -5.82 -2.27
CA ARG A 37 -21.63 -5.96 -2.69
C ARG A 37 -22.10 -7.42 -2.71
N LYS A 38 -21.23 -8.35 -3.14
CA LYS A 38 -21.55 -9.78 -3.26
C LYS A 38 -21.54 -10.53 -1.92
N ARG A 39 -20.65 -10.16 -1.00
CA ARG A 39 -20.38 -10.93 0.23
C ARG A 39 -20.76 -10.20 1.53
N GLY A 40 -20.95 -8.89 1.50
CA GLY A 40 -21.29 -8.07 2.68
C GLY A 40 -20.18 -7.98 3.74
N CYS A 41 -18.99 -8.50 3.47
CA CYS A 41 -17.88 -8.54 4.43
C CYS A 41 -17.30 -7.14 4.66
N GLN A 42 -17.53 -6.62 5.86
CA GLN A 42 -17.20 -5.25 6.24
C GLN A 42 -15.68 -4.99 6.26
N SER A 43 -14.86 -5.94 6.70
CA SER A 43 -13.39 -5.79 6.82
C SER A 43 -12.68 -5.41 5.50
N TRP A 44 -13.25 -5.72 4.33
CA TRP A 44 -12.71 -5.29 3.03
C TRP A 44 -12.70 -3.76 2.85
N CYS A 45 -13.47 -3.01 3.64
CA CYS A 45 -13.45 -1.55 3.63
C CYS A 45 -12.09 -0.98 4.04
N PHE A 46 -11.29 -1.68 4.87
CA PHE A 46 -9.93 -1.23 5.18
C PHE A 46 -9.01 -1.32 3.95
N VAL A 47 -9.09 -2.43 3.20
CA VAL A 47 -8.31 -2.59 1.96
C VAL A 47 -8.79 -1.61 0.89
N LEU A 48 -10.10 -1.35 0.84
CA LEU A 48 -10.67 -0.32 -0.04
C LEU A 48 -10.14 1.07 0.29
N ASN A 49 -10.11 1.44 1.59
CA ASN A 49 -9.55 2.72 2.04
C ASN A 49 -8.07 2.84 1.69
N LEU A 50 -7.30 1.75 1.85
CA LEU A 50 -5.90 1.70 1.48
C LEU A 50 -5.70 2.00 -0.01
N SER A 51 -6.46 1.34 -0.90
CA SER A 51 -6.37 1.61 -2.34
C SER A 51 -6.81 3.03 -2.72
N ILE A 52 -7.79 3.61 -2.02
CA ILE A 52 -8.18 5.01 -2.23
C ILE A 52 -7.04 5.96 -1.82
N ALA A 53 -6.40 5.72 -0.67
CA ALA A 53 -5.26 6.51 -0.22
C ALA A 53 -4.09 6.40 -1.20
N ASP A 54 -3.77 5.20 -1.69
CA ASP A 54 -2.70 4.99 -2.67
C ASP A 54 -3.00 5.63 -4.05
N ILE A 55 -4.27 5.68 -4.49
CA ILE A 55 -4.67 6.45 -5.69
C ILE A 55 -4.39 7.94 -5.48
N LEU A 56 -4.74 8.49 -4.31
CA LEU A 56 -4.49 9.90 -4.01
C LEU A 56 -2.99 10.22 -4.01
N VAL A 57 -2.15 9.31 -3.49
CA VAL A 57 -0.68 9.41 -3.62
C VAL A 57 -0.26 9.46 -5.09
N GLY A 58 -0.76 8.53 -5.92
CA GLY A 58 -0.47 8.49 -7.36
C GLY A 58 -0.89 9.77 -8.11
N VAL A 59 -2.06 10.31 -7.80
CA VAL A 59 -2.54 11.58 -8.38
C VAL A 59 -1.64 12.75 -7.95
N ALA A 60 -1.26 12.81 -6.69
CA ALA A 60 -0.39 13.88 -6.18
C ALA A 60 1.02 13.85 -6.80
N ILE A 61 1.59 12.66 -7.03
CA ILE A 61 2.89 12.48 -7.70
C ILE A 61 2.82 12.88 -9.17
N THR A 62 1.72 12.57 -9.87
CA THR A 62 1.54 12.94 -11.28
C THR A 62 1.78 14.43 -11.49
N GLY A 63 1.30 15.29 -10.57
CA GLY A 63 1.57 16.74 -10.63
C GLY A 63 3.06 17.09 -10.53
N ILE A 64 3.84 16.41 -9.68
CA ILE A 64 5.30 16.61 -9.64
C ILE A 64 5.94 16.25 -10.96
N ALA A 65 5.54 15.10 -11.49
CA ALA A 65 6.14 14.56 -12.68
C ALA A 65 5.83 15.47 -13.89
N THR A 66 4.59 15.97 -14.05
CA THR A 66 4.21 16.80 -15.21
C THR A 66 5.04 18.06 -15.30
N ASP A 67 5.26 18.74 -14.17
CA ASP A 67 6.04 19.98 -14.14
C ASP A 67 7.53 19.73 -14.47
N ALA A 68 8.04 18.55 -14.09
CA ALA A 68 9.40 18.14 -14.42
C ALA A 68 9.58 17.85 -15.93
N LEU A 69 8.54 17.38 -16.63
CA LEU A 69 8.56 17.20 -18.08
C LEU A 69 8.43 18.53 -18.84
N GLU A 70 7.60 19.44 -18.34
CA GLU A 70 7.35 20.74 -18.97
C GLU A 70 8.45 21.77 -18.69
N GLY A 71 9.40 21.47 -17.79
CA GLY A 71 10.48 22.38 -17.41
C GLY A 71 10.01 23.57 -16.55
N THR A 72 8.79 23.49 -15.99
CA THR A 72 8.16 24.57 -15.19
C THR A 72 8.57 24.55 -13.71
N THR A 73 9.42 23.60 -13.31
CA THR A 73 9.98 23.51 -11.94
C THR A 73 10.82 24.72 -11.54
N ALA A 74 11.28 25.51 -12.51
CA ALA A 74 12.19 26.64 -12.31
C ALA A 74 11.53 27.93 -11.81
N SER A 75 10.39 27.90 -11.11
CA SER A 75 9.88 29.08 -10.38
C SER A 75 8.61 28.78 -9.54
N MET A 76 8.58 27.70 -8.77
CA MET A 76 7.38 27.38 -7.98
C MET A 76 7.32 28.21 -6.69
N GLU A 77 6.17 28.80 -6.36
CA GLU A 77 5.96 29.48 -5.07
C GLU A 77 5.99 28.51 -3.90
N LYS A 78 6.56 28.94 -2.77
CA LYS A 78 6.73 28.11 -1.56
C LYS A 78 5.41 27.52 -1.05
N GLY A 79 4.32 28.31 -1.08
CA GLY A 79 2.99 27.85 -0.64
C GLY A 79 2.41 26.74 -1.51
N ILE A 80 2.60 26.84 -2.84
CA ILE A 80 2.17 25.81 -3.79
C ILE A 80 2.97 24.52 -3.57
N CYS A 81 4.29 24.65 -3.37
CA CYS A 81 5.14 23.51 -3.07
C CYS A 81 4.75 22.82 -1.75
N LEU A 82 4.49 23.61 -0.69
CA LEU A 82 4.02 23.07 0.60
C LEU A 82 2.69 22.33 0.47
N LEU A 83 1.71 22.89 -0.23
CA LEU A 83 0.43 22.23 -0.48
C LEU A 83 0.62 20.91 -1.25
N ARG A 84 1.48 20.92 -2.27
CA ARG A 84 1.82 19.71 -3.02
C ARG A 84 2.43 18.63 -2.13
N MET A 85 3.40 18.97 -1.29
CA MET A 85 3.99 18.01 -0.35
C MET A 85 2.93 17.47 0.63
N THR A 86 2.01 18.32 1.09
CA THR A 86 0.88 17.93 1.93
C THR A 86 -0.03 16.91 1.27
N PHE A 87 -0.36 17.09 -0.02
CA PHE A 87 -1.17 16.13 -0.79
C PHE A 87 -0.46 14.80 -1.04
N ILE A 88 0.85 14.71 -0.85
CA ILE A 88 1.61 13.46 -0.89
C ILE A 88 1.68 12.84 0.50
N MET A 89 2.03 13.63 1.52
CA MET A 89 2.22 13.18 2.89
C MET A 89 0.92 12.70 3.55
N ALA A 90 -0.19 13.43 3.41
CA ALA A 90 -1.43 13.08 4.09
C ALA A 90 -2.00 11.72 3.61
N PRO A 91 -2.17 11.48 2.29
CA PRO A 91 -2.61 10.16 1.83
C PRO A 91 -1.59 9.04 2.12
N SER A 92 -0.28 9.35 2.11
CA SER A 92 0.74 8.38 2.52
C SER A 92 0.59 7.99 4.00
N ALA A 93 0.38 8.95 4.90
CA ALA A 93 0.10 8.68 6.31
C ALA A 93 -1.19 7.86 6.49
N ALA A 94 -2.24 8.16 5.70
CA ALA A 94 -3.49 7.41 5.72
C ALA A 94 -3.28 5.96 5.26
N SER A 95 -2.47 5.74 4.22
CA SER A 95 -2.08 4.40 3.75
C SER A 95 -1.39 3.61 4.86
N ILE A 96 -0.40 4.21 5.54
CA ILE A 96 0.35 3.58 6.65
C ILE A 96 -0.56 3.23 7.84
N LEU A 97 -1.37 4.18 8.30
CA LEU A 97 -2.32 3.95 9.39
C LEU A 97 -3.39 2.91 9.02
N THR A 98 -3.78 2.84 7.75
CA THR A 98 -4.70 1.81 7.27
C THR A 98 -4.04 0.43 7.23
N MET A 99 -2.78 0.31 6.81
CA MET A 99 -2.02 -0.95 6.91
C MET A 99 -1.93 -1.45 8.36
N PHE A 100 -1.86 -0.51 9.32
CA PHE A 100 -1.90 -0.82 10.75
C PHE A 100 -3.27 -1.37 11.15
N LEU A 101 -4.35 -0.71 10.76
CA LEU A 101 -5.70 -1.21 11.01
C LEU A 101 -5.96 -2.58 10.36
N ILE A 102 -5.44 -2.83 9.16
CA ILE A 102 -5.53 -4.15 8.52
C ILE A 102 -4.81 -5.20 9.37
N SER A 103 -3.63 -4.88 9.90
CA SER A 103 -2.88 -5.79 10.78
C SER A 103 -3.61 -6.04 12.10
N LEU A 104 -4.19 -5.01 12.68
CA LEU A 104 -5.02 -5.10 13.89
C LEU A 104 -6.30 -5.92 13.64
N ASP A 105 -6.99 -5.70 12.52
CA ASP A 105 -8.15 -6.47 12.09
C ASP A 105 -7.83 -7.97 12.01
N ARG A 106 -6.70 -8.33 11.38
CA ARG A 106 -6.25 -9.72 11.31
C ARG A 106 -5.89 -10.28 12.67
N TYR A 107 -5.20 -9.50 13.50
CA TYR A 107 -4.85 -9.89 14.86
C TYR A 107 -6.10 -10.22 15.70
N VAL A 108 -7.12 -9.35 15.67
CA VAL A 108 -8.39 -9.56 16.38
C VAL A 108 -9.16 -10.76 15.81
N ALA A 109 -9.22 -10.92 14.49
CA ALA A 109 -9.89 -12.06 13.85
C ALA A 109 -9.27 -13.41 14.26
N ILE A 110 -7.94 -13.45 14.47
CA ILE A 110 -7.22 -14.66 14.88
C ILE A 110 -7.42 -14.93 16.38
N LYS A 111 -7.30 -13.91 17.23
CA LYS A 111 -7.41 -14.06 18.69
C LYS A 111 -8.84 -14.30 19.17
N LEU A 112 -9.83 -13.71 18.50
CA LEU A 112 -11.23 -13.66 18.95
C LEU A 112 -12.22 -14.10 17.85
N PRO A 113 -12.12 -15.31 17.27
CA PRO A 113 -12.88 -15.70 16.08
C PRO A 113 -14.40 -15.65 16.27
N LEU A 114 -14.91 -15.96 17.48
CA LEU A 114 -16.36 -15.96 17.77
C LEU A 114 -16.93 -14.57 18.00
N ARG A 115 -16.14 -13.65 18.56
CA ARG A 115 -16.57 -12.26 18.82
C ARG A 115 -16.32 -11.36 17.62
N TYR A 116 -15.39 -11.73 16.75
CA TYR A 116 -15.02 -10.93 15.57
C TYR A 116 -16.22 -10.58 14.69
N SER A 117 -17.12 -11.54 14.42
CA SER A 117 -18.32 -11.30 13.59
C SER A 117 -19.29 -10.30 14.21
N GLN A 118 -19.31 -10.18 15.54
CA GLN A 118 -20.15 -9.22 16.27
C GLN A 118 -19.49 -7.84 16.37
N LEU A 119 -18.15 -7.82 16.50
CA LEU A 119 -17.36 -6.60 16.59
C LEU A 119 -17.23 -5.88 15.23
N MET A 120 -17.05 -6.65 14.14
CA MET A 120 -16.77 -6.12 12.81
C MET A 120 -18.04 -5.70 12.07
N ASN A 121 -18.57 -4.54 12.46
CA ASN A 121 -19.72 -3.92 11.82
C ASN A 121 -19.36 -2.56 11.19
N GLY A 122 -20.26 -2.01 10.36
CA GLY A 122 -20.01 -0.76 9.63
C GLY A 122 -19.75 0.46 10.53
N LYS A 123 -20.35 0.51 11.73
CA LYS A 123 -20.11 1.61 12.69
C LYS A 123 -18.69 1.55 13.24
N MET A 124 -18.19 0.36 13.56
CA MET A 124 -16.82 0.16 14.01
C MET A 124 -15.82 0.60 12.93
N ILE A 125 -16.06 0.22 11.68
CA ILE A 125 -15.19 0.60 10.56
C ILE A 125 -15.18 2.11 10.36
N ALA A 126 -16.36 2.76 10.35
CA ALA A 126 -16.43 4.21 10.27
C ALA A 126 -15.67 4.86 11.44
N GLY A 127 -15.88 4.36 12.66
CA GLY A 127 -15.18 4.82 13.86
C GLY A 127 -13.66 4.61 13.83
N ALA A 128 -13.16 3.63 13.07
CA ALA A 128 -11.73 3.38 12.88
C ALA A 128 -11.13 4.24 11.75
N LEU A 129 -11.86 4.45 10.64
CA LEU A 129 -11.37 5.21 9.49
C LEU A 129 -11.40 6.74 9.72
N VAL A 130 -12.34 7.25 10.52
CA VAL A 130 -12.40 8.70 10.83
C VAL A 130 -11.10 9.18 11.51
N PRO A 131 -10.61 8.57 12.60
CA PRO A 131 -9.33 8.93 13.20
C PRO A 131 -8.15 8.78 12.25
N VAL A 132 -8.15 7.77 11.38
CA VAL A 132 -7.08 7.60 10.37
C VAL A 132 -6.96 8.85 9.51
N TRP A 133 -8.07 9.33 8.93
CA TRP A 133 -8.03 10.52 8.09
C TRP A 133 -7.73 11.78 8.88
N LEU A 134 -8.30 11.95 10.08
CA LEU A 134 -8.00 13.11 10.93
C LEU A 134 -6.50 13.20 11.27
N ILE A 135 -5.92 12.12 11.78
CA ILE A 135 -4.49 12.07 12.12
C ILE A 135 -3.64 12.30 10.87
N SER A 136 -3.97 11.66 9.75
CA SER A 136 -3.22 11.78 8.50
C SER A 136 -3.23 13.19 7.93
N MET A 137 -4.39 13.85 7.96
CA MET A 137 -4.53 15.24 7.52
C MET A 137 -3.77 16.17 8.45
N THR A 138 -3.88 15.98 9.78
CA THR A 138 -3.10 16.77 10.73
C THR A 138 -1.60 16.60 10.51
N MET A 139 -1.11 15.37 10.33
CA MET A 139 0.30 15.10 10.07
C MET A 139 0.76 15.76 8.76
N GLY A 140 0.02 15.56 7.67
CA GLY A 140 0.40 16.08 6.35
C GLY A 140 0.30 17.60 6.24
N PHE A 141 -0.75 18.23 6.79
CA PHE A 141 -0.93 19.69 6.73
C PHE A 141 -0.09 20.44 7.77
N SER A 142 0.51 19.75 8.75
CA SER A 142 1.31 20.40 9.80
C SER A 142 2.37 21.34 9.23
N PRO A 143 3.15 21.01 8.18
CA PRO A 143 4.18 21.93 7.68
C PRO A 143 3.59 23.11 6.90
N SER A 144 2.38 22.97 6.33
CA SER A 144 1.71 24.08 5.65
C SER A 144 1.16 25.12 6.64
N ILE A 145 0.74 24.68 7.83
CA ILE A 145 0.09 25.54 8.83
C ILE A 145 1.13 26.13 9.81
N LEU A 146 2.08 25.31 10.25
CA LEU A 146 3.04 25.67 11.29
C LEU A 146 4.33 26.20 10.66
N LYS A 147 4.51 27.52 10.70
CA LYS A 147 5.74 28.19 10.23
C LYS A 147 7.04 27.59 10.82
N PRO A 148 7.12 27.18 12.10
CA PRO A 148 8.33 26.55 12.65
C PRO A 148 8.72 25.23 11.97
N LEU A 149 7.79 24.58 11.25
CA LEU A 149 8.08 23.36 10.52
C LEU A 149 8.56 23.61 9.08
N GLN A 150 8.51 24.85 8.62
CA GLN A 150 8.93 25.26 7.29
C GLN A 150 10.39 25.68 7.30
N LYS A 151 11.13 25.29 6.27
CA LYS A 151 12.49 25.77 6.03
C LYS A 151 12.43 27.24 5.61
N GLU A 152 13.21 28.13 6.21
CA GLU A 152 13.16 29.57 5.89
C GLU A 152 13.66 29.86 4.47
N ASP A 153 14.83 29.31 4.12
CA ASP A 153 15.49 29.49 2.83
C ASP A 153 14.91 28.54 1.77
N TYR A 154 14.12 29.12 0.85
CA TYR A 154 13.52 28.40 -0.27
C TYR A 154 13.98 28.97 -1.61
N HIS A 155 14.70 28.15 -2.38
CA HIS A 155 15.36 28.57 -3.63
C HIS A 155 14.52 28.27 -4.89
N LYS A 156 13.18 28.36 -4.80
CA LYS A 156 12.23 28.16 -5.92
C LYS A 156 12.23 26.78 -6.60
N VAL A 157 13.04 25.84 -6.11
CA VAL A 157 13.02 24.42 -6.50
C VAL A 157 12.17 23.66 -5.50
N CYS A 158 11.10 23.01 -5.97
CA CYS A 158 10.15 22.33 -5.09
C CYS A 158 10.57 20.88 -4.83
N THR A 159 11.09 20.62 -3.63
CA THR A 159 11.41 19.29 -3.13
C THR A 159 10.99 19.18 -1.66
N PHE A 160 10.92 17.96 -1.13
CA PHE A 160 10.50 17.74 0.24
C PHE A 160 11.40 18.47 1.26
N PHE A 161 12.73 18.39 1.07
CA PHE A 161 13.71 19.01 1.96
C PHE A 161 13.97 20.50 1.66
N SER A 162 13.42 21.05 0.57
CA SER A 162 13.52 22.48 0.27
C SER A 162 12.48 23.32 1.00
N VAL A 163 11.35 22.72 1.42
CA VAL A 163 10.26 23.44 2.10
C VAL A 163 10.04 23.03 3.55
N ILE A 164 10.50 21.85 3.98
CA ILE A 164 10.31 21.34 5.34
C ILE A 164 11.65 21.34 6.09
N GLU A 165 11.60 21.79 7.35
CA GLU A 165 12.77 21.85 8.23
C GLU A 165 13.23 20.44 8.64
N PRO A 166 14.52 20.07 8.45
CA PRO A 166 15.04 18.74 8.78
C PRO A 166 14.82 18.32 10.25
N LYS A 167 14.88 19.26 11.19
CA LYS A 167 14.62 18.99 12.61
C LYS A 167 13.16 18.56 12.85
N SER A 168 12.23 19.19 12.16
CA SER A 168 10.79 18.88 12.24
C SER A 168 10.48 17.48 11.73
N ILE A 169 11.20 17.06 10.68
CA ILE A 169 11.11 15.72 10.11
C ILE A 169 11.48 14.65 11.15
N ILE A 170 12.60 14.85 11.87
CA ILE A 170 13.00 13.94 12.96
C ILE A 170 11.90 13.86 14.03
N VAL A 171 11.40 15.01 14.50
CA VAL A 171 10.40 15.05 15.58
C VAL A 171 9.12 14.30 15.18
N VAL A 172 8.60 14.55 13.98
CA VAL A 172 7.39 13.88 13.49
C VAL A 172 7.63 12.37 13.35
N PHE A 173 8.76 11.93 12.81
CA PHE A 173 9.03 10.50 12.66
C PHE A 173 9.29 9.79 13.99
N CYS A 174 10.00 10.42 14.93
CA CYS A 174 10.22 9.92 16.28
C CYS A 174 8.91 9.77 17.07
N LEU A 175 7.98 10.71 16.93
CA LEU A 175 6.73 10.70 17.70
C LEU A 175 5.64 9.81 17.09
N PHE A 176 5.62 9.63 15.77
CA PHE A 176 4.53 8.92 15.09
C PHE A 176 4.98 7.62 14.41
N PHE A 177 6.08 7.65 13.64
CA PHE A 177 6.48 6.50 12.83
C PHE A 177 7.08 5.37 13.66
N PHE A 178 8.10 5.64 14.48
CA PHE A 178 8.76 4.59 15.27
C PHE A 178 7.84 3.94 16.31
N PRO A 179 6.98 4.67 17.03
CA PRO A 179 5.98 4.06 17.91
C PRO A 179 5.04 3.14 17.14
N LEU A 180 4.53 3.59 15.98
CA LEU A 180 3.65 2.78 15.13
C LEU A 180 4.36 1.50 14.65
N LEU A 181 5.60 1.64 14.16
CA LEU A 181 6.44 0.51 13.73
C LEU A 181 6.68 -0.47 14.89
N SER A 182 6.93 0.02 16.10
CA SER A 182 7.14 -0.81 17.28
C SER A 182 5.90 -1.64 17.61
N VAL A 183 4.70 -1.05 17.52
CA VAL A 183 3.44 -1.79 17.73
C VAL A 183 3.22 -2.82 16.62
N PHE A 184 3.54 -2.50 15.36
CA PHE A 184 3.50 -3.46 14.25
C PHE A 184 4.39 -4.68 14.50
N ILE A 185 5.66 -4.44 14.89
CA ILE A 185 6.62 -5.50 15.21
C ILE A 185 6.12 -6.32 16.39
N TYR A 186 5.59 -5.67 17.43
CA TYR A 186 5.01 -6.37 18.59
C TYR A 186 3.89 -7.32 18.19
N PHE A 187 2.92 -6.87 17.39
CA PHE A 187 1.84 -7.74 16.91
C PHE A 187 2.39 -8.89 16.10
N TYR A 188 3.34 -8.63 15.20
CA TYR A 188 3.97 -9.70 14.42
C TYR A 188 4.64 -10.75 15.31
N MET A 189 5.44 -10.32 16.28
CA MET A 189 6.13 -11.21 17.22
C MET A 189 5.15 -12.00 18.08
N ASP A 190 4.05 -11.41 18.52
CA ASP A 190 3.01 -12.14 19.27
C ASP A 190 2.34 -13.20 18.39
N ILE A 191 1.99 -12.88 17.15
CA ILE A 191 1.36 -13.86 16.26
C ILE A 191 2.34 -15.01 15.93
N LEU A 192 3.64 -14.72 15.74
CA LEU A 192 4.66 -15.75 15.57
C LEU A 192 4.78 -16.65 16.82
N LYS A 193 4.77 -16.06 18.03
CA LYS A 193 4.79 -16.83 19.29
C LYS A 193 3.59 -17.78 19.37
N ILE A 194 2.40 -17.32 19.01
CA ILE A 194 1.19 -18.15 18.95
C ILE A 194 1.37 -19.31 17.97
N ALA A 195 1.84 -19.03 16.75
CA ALA A 195 2.05 -20.04 15.72
C ALA A 195 3.06 -21.12 16.17
N CYS A 196 4.21 -20.71 16.71
CA CYS A 196 5.22 -21.62 17.24
C CYS A 196 4.70 -22.42 18.46
N GLY A 197 3.88 -21.80 19.32
CA GLY A 197 3.22 -22.47 20.44
C GLY A 197 2.25 -23.56 19.99
N HIS A 198 1.45 -23.30 18.96
CA HIS A 198 0.56 -24.31 18.37
C HIS A 198 1.34 -25.47 17.75
N GLN A 199 2.46 -25.20 17.06
CA GLN A 199 3.31 -26.25 16.49
C GLN A 199 3.88 -27.18 17.57
N LYS A 200 4.31 -26.64 18.72
CA LYS A 200 4.80 -27.43 19.86
C LYS A 200 3.70 -28.30 20.48
N ARG A 201 2.48 -27.76 20.65
CA ARG A 201 1.32 -28.50 21.18
C ARG A 201 0.84 -29.60 20.23
N ILE A 202 0.83 -29.33 18.92
CA ILE A 202 0.47 -30.32 17.88
C ILE A 202 1.48 -31.47 17.85
N ARG A 203 2.79 -31.18 18.00
CA ARG A 203 3.83 -32.21 18.12
C ARG A 203 3.68 -33.04 19.41
N ALA A 204 3.29 -32.41 20.52
CA ALA A 204 3.06 -33.10 21.79
C ALA A 204 1.77 -33.95 21.84
N GLN A 205 0.73 -33.59 21.07
CA GLN A 205 -0.57 -34.29 21.03
C GLN A 205 -0.66 -35.40 19.95
N GLN A 206 0.46 -35.97 19.49
CA GLN A 206 0.53 -36.97 18.41
C GLN A 206 -0.23 -38.31 18.63
N ALA A 207 -1.08 -38.45 19.66
CA ALA A 207 -1.82 -39.68 19.97
C ALA A 207 -3.33 -39.70 19.61
N GLY A 208 -3.96 -38.64 19.10
CA GLY A 208 -5.40 -38.74 18.74
C GLY A 208 -6.00 -37.56 17.98
N SER A 209 -6.58 -37.86 16.81
CA SER A 209 -7.36 -36.99 15.89
C SER A 209 -6.54 -36.04 14.97
N ARG A 210 -6.29 -36.51 13.75
CA ARG A 210 -5.24 -36.04 12.82
C ARG A 210 -5.71 -35.05 11.71
N PHE A 211 -7.00 -34.80 11.51
CA PHE A 211 -7.47 -34.13 10.26
C PHE A 211 -8.07 -32.73 10.43
N LEU A 212 -9.00 -32.53 11.38
CA LEU A 212 -9.73 -31.26 11.53
C LEU A 212 -8.89 -30.11 12.11
N THR A 213 -7.95 -30.43 13.00
CA THR A 213 -7.05 -29.45 13.65
C THR A 213 -5.94 -28.95 12.71
N SER A 214 -5.44 -29.80 11.82
CA SER A 214 -4.40 -29.46 10.83
C SER A 214 -4.89 -28.48 9.77
N SER A 215 -6.13 -28.66 9.27
CA SER A 215 -6.75 -27.79 8.26
C SER A 215 -6.98 -26.36 8.80
N ARG A 216 -7.49 -26.23 10.04
CA ARG A 216 -7.71 -24.92 10.67
C ARG A 216 -6.39 -24.20 10.94
N TYR A 217 -5.36 -24.90 11.43
CA TYR A 217 -4.00 -24.36 11.64
C TYR A 217 -3.39 -23.82 10.34
N TRP A 218 -3.44 -24.59 9.26
CA TRP A 218 -2.94 -24.16 7.95
C TRP A 218 -3.66 -22.93 7.38
N GLY A 219 -4.97 -22.81 7.64
CA GLY A 219 -5.74 -21.60 7.34
C GLY A 219 -5.21 -20.35 8.07
N HIS A 220 -4.88 -20.48 9.36
CA HIS A 220 -4.30 -19.39 10.15
C HIS A 220 -2.86 -19.02 9.71
N VAL A 221 -2.02 -20.01 9.41
CA VAL A 221 -0.65 -19.80 8.90
C VAL A 221 -0.66 -19.07 7.55
N LYS A 222 -1.64 -19.36 6.69
CA LYS A 222 -1.79 -18.69 5.40
C LYS A 222 -2.17 -17.21 5.55
N ALA A 223 -3.06 -16.88 6.49
CA ALA A 223 -3.42 -15.50 6.79
C ALA A 223 -2.25 -14.70 7.39
N LEU A 224 -1.45 -15.36 8.22
CA LEU A 224 -0.20 -14.87 8.80
C LEU A 224 0.82 -14.43 7.75
N ARG A 225 0.95 -15.20 6.66
CA ARG A 225 1.87 -14.91 5.55
C ARG A 225 1.60 -13.54 4.93
N THR A 226 0.33 -13.20 4.71
CA THR A 226 -0.05 -11.91 4.09
C THR A 226 0.27 -10.75 5.01
N VAL A 227 0.00 -10.86 6.31
CA VAL A 227 0.33 -9.81 7.29
C VAL A 227 1.84 -9.61 7.41
N ALA A 228 2.61 -10.71 7.46
CA ALA A 228 4.07 -10.67 7.50
C ALA A 228 4.66 -9.95 6.27
N VAL A 229 4.13 -10.26 5.09
CA VAL A 229 4.57 -9.63 3.83
C VAL A 229 4.20 -8.14 3.84
N LEU A 230 2.99 -7.76 4.26
CA LEU A 230 2.60 -6.33 4.33
C LEU A 230 3.52 -5.53 5.26
N ILE A 231 3.81 -6.05 6.46
CA ILE A 231 4.70 -5.39 7.42
C ILE A 231 6.14 -5.34 6.90
N GLY A 232 6.62 -6.43 6.30
CA GLY A 232 7.96 -6.52 5.73
C GLY A 232 8.15 -5.54 4.56
N CYS A 233 7.22 -5.51 3.61
CA CYS A 233 7.25 -4.59 2.48
C CYS A 233 7.18 -3.13 2.93
N PHE A 234 6.33 -2.80 3.91
CA PHE A 234 6.28 -1.47 4.49
C PHE A 234 7.61 -1.06 5.15
N THR A 235 8.17 -1.95 5.98
CA THR A 235 9.44 -1.67 6.67
C THR A 235 10.59 -1.51 5.68
N LEU A 236 10.68 -2.36 4.66
CA LEU A 236 11.73 -2.30 3.65
C LEU A 236 11.61 -1.10 2.71
N SER A 237 10.38 -0.65 2.41
CA SER A 237 10.16 0.50 1.53
C SER A 237 10.47 1.82 2.23
N TRP A 238 10.13 1.96 3.50
CA TRP A 238 10.21 3.25 4.19
C TRP A 238 11.35 3.39 5.21
N CYS A 239 11.77 2.31 5.88
CA CYS A 239 12.84 2.38 6.89
C CYS A 239 14.15 2.99 6.34
N PRO A 240 14.62 2.63 5.12
CA PRO A 240 15.83 3.23 4.56
C PRO A 240 15.73 4.75 4.44
N PHE A 241 14.60 5.26 3.94
CA PHE A 241 14.36 6.71 3.83
C PHE A 241 14.47 7.41 5.18
N PHE A 242 13.87 6.83 6.23
CA PHE A 242 13.89 7.42 7.57
C PHE A 242 15.27 7.38 8.22
N VAL A 243 15.98 6.26 8.13
CA VAL A 243 17.33 6.13 8.70
C VAL A 243 18.27 7.15 8.06
N VAL A 244 18.26 7.25 6.73
CA VAL A 244 19.12 8.19 6.00
C VAL A 244 18.71 9.65 6.25
N SER A 245 17.40 9.94 6.41
CA SER A 245 16.93 11.27 6.79
C SER A 245 17.46 11.70 8.16
N ILE A 246 17.49 10.80 9.14
CA ILE A 246 18.06 11.06 10.46
C ILE A 246 19.57 11.31 10.35
N VAL A 247 20.29 10.48 9.59
CA VAL A 247 21.73 10.67 9.36
C VAL A 247 21.99 12.04 8.74
N GLN A 248 21.26 12.42 7.70
CA GLN A 248 21.41 13.73 7.05
C GLN A 248 21.11 14.90 8.00
N ALA A 249 20.13 14.74 8.88
CA ALA A 249 19.78 15.79 9.84
C ALA A 249 20.79 15.91 11.00
N LEU A 250 21.48 14.82 11.37
CA LEU A 250 22.56 14.82 12.35
C LEU A 250 23.93 15.18 11.75
N CYS A 251 24.10 14.95 10.45
CA CYS A 251 25.32 15.21 9.68
C CYS A 251 25.00 16.11 8.47
N PRO A 252 25.03 17.45 8.64
CA PRO A 252 24.79 18.38 7.53
C PRO A 252 25.79 18.22 6.39
N THR A 253 27.02 17.77 6.68
CA THR A 253 28.11 17.57 5.71
C THR A 253 28.02 16.29 4.89
N CYS A 254 27.03 15.42 5.15
CA CYS A 254 26.94 14.11 4.50
C CYS A 254 26.35 14.16 3.07
N GLU A 255 25.79 15.30 2.65
CA GLU A 255 25.27 15.54 1.28
C GLU A 255 24.36 14.41 0.71
N LEU A 256 23.49 13.85 1.55
CA LEU A 256 22.61 12.70 1.22
C LEU A 256 21.26 13.11 0.62
N TYR A 257 20.97 14.41 0.47
CA TYR A 257 19.68 14.88 -0.04
C TYR A 257 19.37 14.34 -1.44
N ASP A 258 20.36 14.33 -2.34
CA ASP A 258 20.17 13.79 -3.70
C ASP A 258 19.84 12.29 -3.68
N PHE A 259 20.49 11.53 -2.79
CA PHE A 259 20.20 10.10 -2.64
C PHE A 259 18.80 9.86 -2.05
N LEU A 260 18.42 10.67 -1.07
CA LEU A 260 17.10 10.63 -0.43
C LEU A 260 15.98 10.92 -1.44
N GLU A 261 16.10 12.00 -2.21
CA GLU A 261 15.07 12.47 -3.12
C GLU A 261 14.94 11.61 -4.38
N ASN A 262 16.07 11.15 -4.94
CA ASN A 262 16.06 10.38 -6.18
C ASN A 262 15.79 8.89 -5.95
N HIS A 263 16.33 8.27 -4.89
CA HIS A 263 16.23 6.82 -4.70
C HIS A 263 15.25 6.43 -3.59
N LEU A 264 15.45 6.95 -2.39
CA LEU A 264 14.74 6.44 -1.21
C LEU A 264 13.30 6.93 -1.14
N TRP A 265 13.02 8.14 -1.62
CA TRP A 265 11.66 8.65 -1.76
C TRP A 265 10.83 7.77 -2.70
N LEU A 266 11.40 7.45 -3.87
CA LEU A 266 10.77 6.58 -4.85
C LEU A 266 10.56 5.15 -4.31
N LEU A 267 11.51 4.63 -3.53
CA LEU A 267 11.36 3.36 -2.83
C LEU A 267 10.19 3.38 -1.83
N GLY A 268 10.03 4.46 -1.06
CA GLY A 268 8.88 4.64 -0.17
C GLY A 268 7.56 4.66 -0.93
N LEU A 269 7.50 5.38 -2.05
CA LEU A 269 6.32 5.47 -2.92
C LEU A 269 5.97 4.13 -3.58
N SER A 270 6.96 3.25 -3.81
CA SER A 270 6.71 1.91 -4.33
C SER A 270 5.81 1.07 -3.41
N ASN A 271 5.68 1.42 -2.12
CA ASN A 271 4.75 0.76 -1.20
C ASN A 271 3.30 0.78 -1.73
N SER A 272 2.89 1.89 -2.34
CA SER A 272 1.56 2.04 -2.96
C SER A 272 1.37 1.17 -4.22
N LEU A 273 2.46 0.67 -4.83
CA LEU A 273 2.43 -0.35 -5.89
C LEU A 273 2.42 -1.77 -5.33
N ILE A 274 3.20 -2.00 -4.27
CA ILE A 274 3.33 -3.33 -3.65
C ILE A 274 2.00 -3.75 -3.04
N ASN A 275 1.24 -2.83 -2.44
CA ASN A 275 -0.05 -3.09 -1.81
C ASN A 275 -1.03 -3.88 -2.73
N PRO A 276 -1.44 -3.36 -3.91
CA PRO A 276 -2.24 -4.11 -4.88
C PRO A 276 -1.71 -5.49 -5.24
N LEU A 277 -0.39 -5.63 -5.43
CA LEU A 277 0.24 -6.89 -5.80
C LEU A 277 0.12 -7.92 -4.69
N VAL A 278 0.33 -7.51 -3.43
CA VAL A 278 0.16 -8.38 -2.27
C VAL A 278 -1.29 -8.86 -2.20
N TYR A 279 -2.28 -7.98 -2.37
CA TYR A 279 -3.68 -8.40 -2.33
C TYR A 279 -4.06 -9.30 -3.51
N ALA A 280 -3.67 -8.95 -4.74
CA ALA A 280 -3.97 -9.73 -5.93
C ALA A 280 -3.32 -11.13 -5.93
N CYS A 281 -2.13 -11.28 -5.33
CA CYS A 281 -1.40 -12.55 -5.31
C CYS A 281 -1.68 -13.39 -4.05
N TRP A 282 -1.84 -12.77 -2.88
CA TRP A 282 -1.97 -13.48 -1.60
C TRP A 282 -3.41 -13.56 -1.04
N GLN A 283 -4.36 -12.77 -1.53
CA GLN A 283 -5.77 -12.89 -1.13
C GLN A 283 -6.60 -13.59 -2.22
N ARG A 284 -7.09 -14.79 -1.90
CA ARG A 284 -7.80 -15.65 -2.85
C ARG A 284 -9.08 -14.99 -3.37
N GLU A 285 -9.81 -14.29 -2.50
CA GLU A 285 -11.09 -13.65 -2.81
C GLU A 285 -10.89 -12.49 -3.80
N VAL A 286 -9.93 -11.60 -3.52
CA VAL A 286 -9.59 -10.47 -4.38
C VAL A 286 -9.12 -10.97 -5.74
N ARG A 287 -8.20 -11.95 -5.75
CA ARG A 287 -7.71 -12.59 -6.97
C ARG A 287 -8.82 -13.18 -7.83
N SER A 288 -9.74 -13.93 -7.20
CA SER A 288 -10.87 -14.54 -7.90
C SER A 288 -11.78 -13.49 -8.53
N GLN A 289 -12.02 -12.37 -7.84
CA GLN A 289 -12.83 -11.27 -8.39
C GLN A 289 -12.12 -10.55 -9.53
N ILE A 290 -10.82 -10.30 -9.43
CA ILE A 290 -10.02 -9.73 -10.52
C ILE A 290 -10.08 -10.64 -11.76
N CYS A 291 -9.96 -11.95 -11.57
CA CYS A 291 -10.11 -12.93 -12.65
C CYS A 291 -11.51 -12.92 -13.28
N GLU A 292 -12.58 -12.85 -12.48
CA GLU A 292 -13.96 -12.71 -12.98
C GLU A 292 -14.11 -11.44 -13.83
N ILE A 293 -13.54 -10.31 -13.38
CA ILE A 293 -13.55 -9.04 -14.13
C ILE A 293 -12.84 -9.19 -15.48
N PHE A 294 -11.63 -9.74 -15.51
CA PHE A 294 -10.88 -9.93 -16.76
C PHE A 294 -11.60 -10.85 -17.75
N VAL A 295 -12.24 -11.93 -17.26
CA VAL A 295 -13.08 -12.80 -18.10
C VAL A 295 -14.23 -12.00 -18.69
N HIS A 296 -14.95 -11.21 -17.89
CA HIS A 296 -16.07 -10.39 -18.37
C HIS A 296 -15.63 -9.33 -19.39
N ILE A 297 -14.51 -8.63 -19.17
CA ILE A 297 -13.97 -7.64 -20.09
C ILE A 297 -13.60 -8.30 -21.42
N LYS A 298 -12.88 -9.43 -21.40
CA LYS A 298 -12.47 -10.12 -22.64
C LYS A 298 -13.68 -10.61 -23.42
N VAL A 299 -14.71 -11.14 -22.75
CA VAL A 299 -15.98 -11.52 -23.38
C VAL A 299 -16.64 -10.30 -24.02
N ARG A 300 -16.75 -9.18 -23.30
CA ARG A 300 -17.42 -7.96 -23.81
C ARG A 300 -16.67 -7.33 -24.99
N LEU A 301 -15.33 -7.24 -24.92
CA LEU A 301 -14.49 -6.73 -26.01
C LEU A 301 -14.58 -7.62 -27.25
N PHE A 302 -14.64 -8.93 -27.05
CA PHE A 302 -14.81 -9.90 -28.12
C PHE A 302 -16.18 -9.75 -28.81
N PHE A 303 -17.27 -9.58 -28.03
CA PHE A 303 -18.60 -9.31 -28.59
C PHE A 303 -18.71 -7.92 -29.25
N SER A 304 -18.01 -6.90 -28.77
CA SER A 304 -17.98 -5.58 -29.43
C SER A 304 -17.12 -5.55 -30.70
N SER A 305 -16.18 -6.49 -30.84
CA SER A 305 -15.27 -6.58 -32.00
C SER A 305 -15.81 -7.45 -33.14
N LEU A 306 -16.98 -8.10 -32.98
CA LEU A 306 -17.51 -9.04 -33.96
C LEU A 306 -18.69 -8.50 -34.77
N ARG A 307 -18.42 -8.26 -36.06
CA ARG A 307 -19.29 -8.73 -37.17
C ARG A 307 -19.43 -10.26 -37.09
N PRO A 308 -20.49 -10.88 -37.65
CA PRO A 308 -20.89 -12.23 -37.27
C PRO A 308 -19.87 -13.28 -37.77
N PHE A 309 -18.92 -13.74 -36.94
CA PHE A 309 -18.16 -14.95 -37.23
C PHE A 309 -17.63 -15.70 -35.99
N ASN A 310 -17.91 -17.02 -36.01
CA ASN A 310 -17.38 -18.20 -35.31
C ASN A 310 -17.31 -18.25 -33.75
N LYS A 311 -18.25 -18.99 -33.15
CA LYS A 311 -18.35 -19.33 -31.72
C LYS A 311 -17.08 -19.98 -31.13
N MET A 312 -16.30 -20.67 -31.97
CA MET A 312 -15.12 -21.47 -31.56
C MET A 312 -13.87 -20.63 -31.18
N SER A 313 -13.81 -19.36 -31.56
CA SER A 313 -12.76 -18.43 -31.10
C SER A 313 -13.12 -17.77 -29.76
N VAL A 314 -14.42 -17.58 -29.47
CA VAL A 314 -14.95 -17.16 -28.15
C VAL A 314 -14.48 -18.14 -27.08
N ASP A 315 -14.76 -19.43 -27.30
CA ASP A 315 -14.52 -20.47 -26.31
C ASP A 315 -13.03 -20.63 -26.02
N ARG A 316 -12.15 -20.49 -27.03
CA ARG A 316 -10.68 -20.47 -26.84
C ARG A 316 -10.20 -19.24 -26.06
N ALA A 317 -10.75 -18.06 -26.33
CA ALA A 317 -10.39 -16.83 -25.64
C ALA A 317 -10.79 -16.87 -24.16
N ILE A 318 -12.00 -17.36 -23.86
CA ILE A 318 -12.52 -17.58 -22.50
C ILE A 318 -11.71 -18.69 -21.81
N PHE A 319 -11.45 -19.81 -22.50
CA PHE A 319 -10.68 -20.92 -21.96
C PHE A 319 -9.27 -20.48 -21.59
N SER A 320 -8.57 -19.71 -22.43
CA SER A 320 -7.23 -19.19 -22.15
C SER A 320 -7.19 -18.31 -20.89
N VAL A 321 -8.17 -17.43 -20.65
CA VAL A 321 -8.21 -16.63 -19.41
C VAL A 321 -8.59 -17.48 -18.21
N LYS A 322 -9.58 -18.38 -18.36
CA LYS A 322 -9.94 -19.32 -17.28
C LYS A 322 -8.77 -20.24 -16.93
N TRP A 323 -7.97 -20.67 -17.89
CA TRP A 323 -6.76 -21.46 -17.69
C TRP A 323 -5.66 -20.64 -17.02
N PHE A 324 -5.38 -19.43 -17.50
CA PHE A 324 -4.41 -18.54 -16.85
C PHE A 324 -4.81 -18.23 -15.41
N CYS A 325 -6.09 -17.92 -15.18
CA CYS A 325 -6.65 -17.75 -13.84
C CYS A 325 -6.60 -19.03 -13.02
N ALA A 326 -6.83 -20.21 -13.60
CA ALA A 326 -6.71 -21.49 -12.89
C ALA A 326 -5.26 -21.75 -12.47
N ILE A 327 -4.27 -21.54 -13.36
CA ILE A 327 -2.84 -21.62 -13.03
C ILE A 327 -2.48 -20.61 -11.96
N PHE A 328 -2.89 -19.34 -12.12
CA PHE A 328 -2.62 -18.27 -11.18
C PHE A 328 -3.28 -18.55 -9.81
N ILE A 329 -4.44 -19.21 -9.81
CA ILE A 329 -5.14 -19.62 -8.59
C ILE A 329 -4.41 -20.77 -7.89
N VAL A 330 -3.95 -21.77 -8.66
CA VAL A 330 -3.34 -23.02 -8.17
C VAL A 330 -1.87 -22.84 -7.76
N ASN A 331 -1.06 -22.07 -8.48
CA ASN A 331 0.37 -21.92 -8.19
C ASN A 331 0.69 -21.09 -6.94
N SER A 332 -0.25 -20.31 -6.40
CA SER A 332 -0.09 -19.63 -5.10
C SER A 332 -0.77 -20.39 -3.95
N THR A 333 -1.20 -21.63 -4.19
CA THR A 333 -1.71 -22.55 -3.16
C THR A 333 -0.74 -23.61 -2.68
N ILE A 334 0.44 -23.68 -3.30
CA ILE A 334 1.64 -24.37 -2.79
C ILE A 334 2.43 -23.39 -1.93
#